data_AF-A0A376SCM0-F1
#
_entry.id   AF-A0A376SCM0-F1
#
_cell.length_a   1.000
_cell.length_b   1.000
_cell.length_c   1.000
_cell.angle_alpha   90.00
_cell.angle_beta   90.00
_cell.angle_gamma   90.00
#
_symmetry.space_group_name_H-M   'P 1'
#
loop_
_entity.id
_entity.type
_entity.pdbx_description
1 polymer ?
#
loop_
_entity_poly.entity_id
_entity_poly.type
_entity_poly.pdbx_seq_one_letter_code
_entity_poly.pdbx_strand_id
1 'polypeptide(L)'
;MAHLVMQFPRGGNAGGGGQPGWILKCKGWETDPNAYIYFTIQEQNWENTCKAIGKPDWITDPAYSTAHARQPHIFDIFAEIENTLSLLINMKRWPI
;
A
#
# COMPACT_ATOMS: atom_id res chain seq x y z
N MET A 1 4.38 42.35 -6.01
CA MET A 1 4.29 41.16 -5.14
C MET A 1 3.72 40.03 -5.99
N ALA A 2 4.55 39.15 -6.56
CA ALA A 2 4.03 37.98 -7.27
C ALA A 2 3.59 36.95 -6.23
N HIS A 3 2.30 36.65 -6.19
CA HIS A 3 1.77 35.56 -5.37
C HIS A 3 2.21 34.25 -6.04
N LEU A 4 3.18 33.56 -5.44
CA LEU A 4 3.54 32.22 -5.83
C LEU A 4 2.37 31.29 -5.43
N VAL A 5 1.48 30.99 -6.36
CA VAL A 5 0.47 29.94 -6.15
C VAL A 5 1.19 28.61 -6.33
N MET A 6 1.58 28.00 -5.21
CA MET A 6 2.20 26.67 -5.22
C MET A 6 1.14 25.65 -5.63
N GLN A 7 1.18 25.20 -6.89
CA GLN A 7 0.22 24.23 -7.43
C GLN A 7 0.80 22.82 -7.30
N PHE A 8 0.15 21.99 -6.49
CA PHE A 8 0.47 20.57 -6.36
C PHE A 8 -0.49 19.73 -7.21
N PRO A 9 0.00 18.71 -7.93
CA PRO A 9 -0.87 17.81 -8.67
C PRO A 9 -1.76 16.99 -7.72
N ARG A 10 -2.92 16.53 -8.22
CA ARG A 10 -3.75 15.57 -7.50
C ARG A 10 -3.02 14.23 -7.39
N GLY A 11 -2.82 13.72 -6.18
CA GLY A 11 -2.13 12.46 -5.90
C GLY A 11 -3.02 11.21 -5.91
N GLY A 12 -4.28 11.32 -6.32
CA GLY A 12 -5.25 10.22 -6.20
C GLY A 12 -5.47 9.83 -4.73
N ASN A 13 -5.33 8.55 -4.41
CA ASN A 13 -5.52 8.00 -3.05
C ASN A 13 -4.22 7.93 -2.23
N ALA A 14 -3.17 8.65 -2.65
CA ALA A 14 -1.88 8.65 -1.96
C ALA A 14 -1.98 9.09 -0.49
N GLY A 15 -1.05 8.61 0.33
CA GLY A 15 -0.98 8.90 1.78
C GLY A 15 -0.93 10.37 2.18
N GLY A 16 -0.51 11.27 1.28
CA GLY A 16 -0.43 12.72 1.54
C GLY A 16 0.64 13.15 2.56
N GLY A 17 1.22 12.22 3.31
CA GLY A 17 2.31 12.43 4.27
C GLY A 17 3.51 11.52 4.00
N GLY A 18 4.29 11.22 5.05
CA GLY A 18 5.57 10.51 4.92
C GLY A 18 5.47 8.98 4.71
N GLN A 19 4.28 8.39 4.77
CA GLN A 19 4.07 6.95 4.60
C GLN A 19 3.21 6.70 3.35
N PRO A 20 3.66 5.88 2.39
CA PRO A 20 2.87 5.51 1.24
C PRO A 20 1.58 4.78 1.65
N GLY A 21 0.47 5.13 1.00
CA GLY A 21 -0.81 4.46 1.21
C GLY A 21 -1.69 4.54 -0.03
N TRP A 22 -2.63 3.61 -0.14
CA TRP A 22 -3.55 3.51 -1.28
C TRP A 22 -4.87 2.83 -0.87
N ILE A 23 -5.94 3.11 -1.62
CA ILE A 23 -7.21 2.37 -1.52
C ILE A 23 -7.08 1.09 -2.34
N LEU A 24 -7.33 -0.06 -1.70
CA LEU A 24 -7.27 -1.39 -2.31
C LEU A 24 -8.64 -2.03 -2.32
N LYS A 25 -8.94 -2.73 -3.42
CA LYS A 25 -10.17 -3.51 -3.60
C LYS A 25 -10.19 -4.71 -2.67
N CYS A 26 -11.35 -4.98 -2.10
CA CYS A 26 -11.65 -6.23 -1.42
C CYS A 26 -12.62 -7.07 -2.24
N LYS A 27 -12.83 -8.32 -1.83
CA LYS A 27 -13.82 -9.19 -2.46
C LYS A 27 -15.21 -8.53 -2.45
N GLY A 28 -15.87 -8.48 -3.61
CA GLY A 28 -17.21 -7.91 -3.77
C GLY A 28 -17.23 -6.45 -4.22
N TRP A 29 -16.08 -5.82 -4.44
CA TRP A 29 -15.96 -4.42 -4.90
C TRP A 29 -16.73 -4.12 -6.19
N GLU A 30 -16.98 -5.13 -7.03
CA GLU A 30 -17.75 -4.98 -8.28
C GLU A 30 -19.21 -4.61 -8.01
N THR A 31 -19.75 -5.02 -6.86
CA THR A 31 -21.17 -4.84 -6.49
C THR A 31 -21.37 -4.03 -5.20
N ASP A 32 -20.35 -3.93 -4.37
CA ASP A 32 -20.36 -3.13 -3.13
C ASP A 32 -19.33 -1.99 -3.25
N PRO A 33 -19.77 -0.72 -3.35
CA PRO A 33 -18.86 0.41 -3.46
C PRO A 33 -18.01 0.65 -2.20
N ASN A 34 -18.31 -0.04 -1.09
CA ASN A 34 -17.58 0.06 0.17
C ASN A 34 -16.67 -1.15 0.45
N ALA A 35 -16.61 -2.14 -0.44
CA ALA A 35 -15.71 -3.29 -0.31
C ALA A 35 -14.27 -2.91 -0.68
N TYR A 36 -13.70 -1.99 0.10
CA TYR A 36 -12.37 -1.44 -0.04
C TYR A 36 -11.74 -1.22 1.34
N ILE A 37 -10.41 -1.21 1.39
CA ILE A 37 -9.66 -0.74 2.55
C ILE A 37 -8.67 0.35 2.14
N TYR A 38 -8.29 1.17 3.12
CA TYR A 38 -7.10 1.99 3.01
C TYR A 38 -5.91 1.21 3.60
N PHE A 39 -4.86 0.98 2.80
CA PHE A 39 -3.67 0.28 3.26
C PHE A 39 -2.48 1.23 3.30
N THR A 40 -1.76 1.22 4.42
CA THR A 40 -0.54 2.03 4.62
C THR A 40 0.67 1.12 4.70
N ILE A 41 1.67 1.37 3.85
CA ILE A 41 2.98 0.74 3.96
C ILE A 41 3.82 1.58 4.93
N GLN A 42 3.79 1.19 6.21
CA GLN A 42 4.60 1.84 7.24
C GLN A 42 6.04 1.33 7.17
N GLU A 43 7.01 2.23 7.10
CA GLU A 43 8.44 1.91 6.97
C GLU A 43 8.92 0.94 8.06
N GLN A 44 8.55 1.19 9.32
CA GLN A 44 8.96 0.38 10.48
C GLN A 44 8.25 -0.98 10.53
N ASN A 45 7.20 -1.17 9.73
CA ASN A 45 6.40 -2.39 9.69
C ASN A 45 6.56 -3.18 8.38
N TRP A 46 7.59 -2.87 7.58
CA TRP A 46 7.82 -3.52 6.29
C TRP A 46 7.98 -5.04 6.42
N GLU A 47 8.71 -5.50 7.43
CA GLU A 47 8.92 -6.93 7.67
C GLU A 47 7.61 -7.68 7.91
N ASN A 48 6.74 -7.14 8.76
CA ASN A 48 5.44 -7.76 9.03
C ASN A 48 4.52 -7.72 7.81
N THR A 49 4.60 -6.63 7.02
CA THR A 49 3.88 -6.53 5.74
C THR A 49 4.31 -7.66 4.80
N CYS A 50 5.63 -7.86 4.63
CA CYS A 50 6.20 -8.93 3.80
C CYS A 50 5.72 -10.31 4.25
N LYS A 51 5.74 -10.59 5.56
CA LYS A 51 5.24 -11.86 6.12
C LYS A 51 3.75 -12.05 5.85
N ALA A 52 2.94 -11.00 6.03
CA ALA A 52 1.50 -11.06 5.84
C ALA A 52 1.10 -11.34 4.39
N ILE A 53 1.87 -10.83 3.42
CA ILE A 53 1.61 -11.07 1.98
C ILE A 53 2.39 -12.27 1.40
N GLY A 54 3.09 -13.05 2.24
CA GLY A 54 3.85 -14.22 1.79
C GLY A 54 5.06 -13.89 0.93
N LYS A 55 5.71 -12.74 1.14
CA LYS A 55 6.92 -12.28 0.44
C LYS A 55 8.11 -12.09 1.40
N PRO A 56 8.55 -13.13 2.14
CA PRO A 56 9.65 -12.98 3.09
C PRO A 56 10.96 -12.51 2.44
N ASP A 57 11.20 -12.83 1.17
CA ASP A 57 12.42 -12.43 0.45
C ASP A 57 12.53 -10.89 0.25
N TRP A 58 11.39 -10.18 0.23
CA TRP A 58 11.36 -8.72 0.10
C TRP A 58 11.87 -7.98 1.34
N ILE A 59 12.04 -8.68 2.47
CA ILE A 59 12.57 -8.09 3.70
C ILE A 59 14.02 -7.63 3.48
N THR A 60 14.80 -8.42 2.75
CA THR A 60 16.24 -8.20 2.55
C THR A 60 16.61 -7.81 1.12
N ASP A 61 15.69 -7.94 0.16
CA ASP A 61 15.92 -7.51 -1.22
C ASP A 61 16.24 -6.00 -1.28
N PRO A 62 17.37 -5.57 -1.90
CA PRO A 62 17.75 -4.16 -1.99
C PRO A 62 16.73 -3.30 -2.76
N ALA A 63 15.91 -3.87 -3.64
CA ALA A 63 14.83 -3.17 -4.32
C ALA A 63 13.62 -2.90 -3.39
N TYR A 64 13.42 -3.71 -2.34
CA TYR A 64 12.20 -3.65 -1.53
C TYR A 64 12.43 -3.26 -0.07
N SER A 65 13.63 -3.45 0.46
CA SER A 65 13.93 -3.34 1.89
C SER A 65 13.81 -1.92 2.47
N THR A 66 13.99 -0.87 1.65
CA THR A 66 13.90 0.53 2.10
C THR A 66 12.74 1.28 1.45
N ALA A 67 12.20 2.30 2.13
CA ALA A 67 11.13 3.12 1.57
C ALA A 67 11.54 3.80 0.25
N HIS A 68 12.79 4.27 0.16
CA HIS A 68 13.33 4.87 -1.05
C HIS A 68 13.38 3.88 -2.22
N ALA A 69 13.84 2.66 -1.97
CA ALA A 69 13.93 1.62 -3.00
C ALA A 69 12.55 1.17 -3.49
N ARG A 70 11.52 1.16 -2.62
CA ARG A 70 10.15 0.79 -2.99
C ARG A 70 9.45 1.81 -3.89
N GLN A 71 9.81 3.10 -3.78
CA GLN A 71 9.05 4.19 -4.40
C GLN A 71 8.88 4.06 -5.93
N PRO A 72 9.91 3.67 -6.72
CA PRO A 72 9.78 3.54 -8.18
C PRO A 72 8.80 2.44 -8.62
N HIS A 73 8.56 1.44 -7.79
CA HIS A 73 7.67 0.30 -8.07
C HIS A 73 6.62 0.10 -6.96
N ILE A 74 6.17 1.21 -6.35
CA ILE A 74 5.24 1.17 -5.22
C ILE A 74 3.85 0.67 -5.63
N PHE A 75 3.44 0.94 -6.87
CA PHE A 75 2.15 0.46 -7.40
C PHE A 75 2.15 -1.04 -7.68
N ASP A 76 3.30 -1.62 -8.05
CA ASP A 76 3.43 -3.07 -8.19
C ASP A 76 3.30 -3.76 -6.83
N ILE A 77 3.85 -3.15 -5.77
CA ILE A 77 3.68 -3.61 -4.39
C ILE A 77 2.20 -3.54 -3.98
N PHE A 78 1.51 -2.44 -4.26
CA PHE A 78 0.07 -2.33 -3.96
C PHE A 78 -0.78 -3.35 -4.72
N ALA A 79 -0.45 -3.63 -5.98
CA ALA A 79 -1.13 -4.65 -6.77
C ALA A 79 -0.97 -6.06 -6.15
N GLU A 80 0.23 -6.38 -5.64
CA GLU A 80 0.48 -7.66 -4.96
C GLU A 80 -0.28 -7.77 -3.62
N ILE A 81 -0.35 -6.68 -2.86
CA ILE A 81 -1.13 -6.62 -1.62
C ILE A 81 -2.63 -6.81 -1.93
N GLU A 82 -3.15 -6.12 -2.94
CA GLU A 82 -4.56 -6.25 -3.37
C GLU A 82 -4.89 -7.68 -3.81
N ASN A 83 -4.02 -8.30 -4.60
CA ASN A 83 -4.16 -9.70 -5.01
C ASN A 83 -4.23 -10.62 -3.78
N THR A 84 -3.34 -10.43 -2.81
CA THR A 84 -3.32 -11.22 -1.57
C THR A 84 -4.60 -11.05 -0.75
N LEU A 85 -5.12 -9.82 -0.64
CA LEU A 85 -6.39 -9.53 0.06
C LEU A 85 -7.59 -10.20 -0.61
N SER A 86 -7.60 -10.28 -1.94
CA SER A 86 -8.68 -10.96 -2.68
C SER A 86 -8.72 -12.48 -2.42
N LEU A 87 -7.56 -13.07 -2.12
CA LEU A 87 -7.40 -14.51 -1.88
C LEU A 87 -7.62 -14.93 -0.41
N LEU A 88 -7.36 -14.04 0.54
CA LEU A 88 -7.46 -14.33 1.99
C LEU A 88 -8.88 -14.13 2.53
N ILE A 89 -9.75 -15.11 2.31
CA ILE A 89 -11.19 -15.08 2.66
C ILE A 89 -11.49 -15.35 4.16
N ASN A 90 -10.53 -15.54 5.07
CA ASN A 90 -10.85 -15.94 6.46
C ASN A 90 -10.09 -15.21 7.59
N MET A 91 -9.62 -13.97 7.38
CA MET A 91 -8.97 -13.24 8.45
C MET A 91 -9.98 -12.54 9.37
N LYS A 92 -10.51 -13.30 10.34
CA LYS A 92 -11.17 -12.76 11.54
C LYS A 92 -10.26 -11.83 12.38
N ARG A 93 -8.96 -11.75 12.08
CA ARG A 93 -8.02 -10.78 12.67
C ARG A 93 -6.71 -10.82 11.87
N TRP A 94 -6.23 -9.67 11.41
CA TRP A 94 -4.80 -9.49 11.13
C TRP A 94 -4.03 -9.54 12.46
N PRO A 95 -2.96 -10.35 12.59
CA PRO A 95 -2.06 -10.28 13.72
C PRO A 95 -1.18 -9.04 13.56
N ILE A 96 -1.72 -7.89 13.98
CA ILE A 96 -0.94 -6.75 14.45
C ILE A 96 -0.72 -6.91 15.94
#